data_AF-A0A958U877-F1
#
_entry.id   AF-A0A958U877-F1
#
_cell.length_a   1.000
_cell.length_b   1.000
_cell.length_c   1.000
_cell.angle_alpha   90.00
_cell.angle_beta   90.00
_cell.angle_gamma   90.00
#
_symmetry.space_group_name_H-M   'P 1'
#
loop_
_entity.id
_entity.type
_entity.pdbx_description
1 polymer ?
#
loop_
_entity_poly.entity_id
_entity_poly.type
_entity_poly.pdbx_seq_one_letter_code
_entity_poly.pdbx_strand_id
1 'polypeptide(L)'
;MDTTTSSDLNGKWIEVKTKTDTLIFKSWESIETMTLNRGKEVRDGQLLPKSGSGPYEYKLATGKISLYWMLSSSYSFNDYNFKRTGDTFVIGNFYNSPSGTTLTFKKIQ
;
A
#
# COMPACT_ATOMS: atom_id res chain seq x y z
N MET A 1 -2.25 11.89 20.64
CA MET A 1 -1.73 11.54 19.30
C MET A 1 -2.82 10.74 18.63
N ASP A 2 -3.31 11.18 17.47
CA ASP A 2 -4.41 10.50 16.79
C ASP A 2 -3.91 9.19 16.20
N THR A 3 -4.42 8.07 16.72
CA THR A 3 -4.12 6.74 16.21
C THR A 3 -4.92 6.54 14.93
N THR A 4 -4.24 6.34 13.79
CA THR A 4 -4.92 5.98 12.54
C THR A 4 -5.50 4.57 12.67
N THR A 5 -6.79 4.43 12.38
CA THR A 5 -7.48 3.15 12.36
C THR A 5 -7.60 2.58 10.93
N SER A 6 -8.15 1.38 10.77
CA SER A 6 -8.40 0.81 9.45
C SER A 6 -9.54 1.51 8.71
N SER A 7 -10.62 1.86 9.43
CA SER A 7 -11.80 2.54 8.86
C SER A 7 -11.45 3.92 8.28
N ASP A 8 -10.47 4.56 8.90
CA ASP A 8 -9.80 5.78 8.47
C ASP A 8 -9.14 5.68 7.08
N LEU A 9 -8.63 4.49 6.71
CA LEU A 9 -7.99 4.24 5.43
C LEU A 9 -8.95 3.75 4.34
N ASN A 10 -10.14 3.28 4.70
CA ASN A 10 -11.10 2.74 3.75
C ASN A 10 -11.34 3.70 2.58
N GLY A 11 -11.28 3.13 1.37
CA GLY A 11 -11.46 3.87 0.13
C GLY A 11 -10.27 3.77 -0.82
N LYS A 12 -10.22 4.69 -1.78
CA LYS A 12 -9.24 4.70 -2.86
C LYS A 12 -8.28 5.87 -2.71
N TRP A 13 -7.01 5.58 -2.93
CA TRP A 13 -5.91 6.52 -2.80
C TRP A 13 -5.05 6.49 -4.05
N ILE A 14 -4.51 7.65 -4.45
CA ILE A 14 -3.64 7.80 -5.62
C ILE A 14 -2.28 8.34 -5.20
N GLU A 15 -1.20 7.77 -5.75
CA GLU A 15 0.16 8.26 -5.53
C GLU A 15 0.30 9.67 -6.11
N VAL A 16 0.86 10.60 -5.34
CA VAL A 16 0.80 12.03 -5.65
C VAL A 16 1.76 12.44 -6.77
N LYS A 17 2.95 11.83 -6.85
CA LYS A 17 4.04 12.25 -7.74
C LYS A 17 3.79 11.86 -9.19
N THR A 18 3.52 10.59 -9.46
CA THR A 18 3.31 10.04 -10.82
C THR A 18 1.84 9.91 -11.16
N LYS A 19 0.96 9.79 -10.16
CA LYS A 19 -0.48 9.53 -10.34
C LYS A 19 -0.78 8.25 -11.11
N THR A 20 0.16 7.31 -11.13
CA THR A 20 0.00 6.02 -11.83
C THR A 20 -0.42 4.90 -10.90
N ASP A 21 -0.03 4.98 -9.64
CA ASP A 21 -0.21 3.90 -8.67
C ASP A 21 -1.41 4.24 -7.77
N THR A 22 -2.29 3.27 -7.55
CA THR A 22 -3.45 3.43 -6.67
C THR A 22 -3.51 2.34 -5.61
N LEU A 23 -4.01 2.72 -4.44
CA LEU A 23 -4.28 1.82 -3.33
C LEU A 23 -5.77 1.80 -3.07
N ILE A 24 -6.30 0.61 -2.81
CA ILE A 24 -7.69 0.42 -2.39
C ILE A 24 -7.67 -0.32 -1.06
N PHE A 25 -8.04 0.37 0.01
CA PHE A 25 -8.18 -0.21 1.34
C PHE A 25 -9.61 -0.67 1.55
N LYS A 26 -9.74 -1.92 2.00
CA LYS A 26 -11.01 -2.55 2.36
C LYS A 26 -10.78 -3.49 3.54
N SER A 27 -11.70 -3.48 4.48
CA SER A 27 -11.82 -4.52 5.49
C SER A 27 -12.74 -5.63 4.97
N TRP A 28 -12.32 -6.88 5.08
CA TRP A 28 -13.14 -8.04 4.78
C TRP A 28 -13.17 -8.96 6.01
N GLU A 29 -14.34 -9.06 6.63
CA GLU A 29 -14.52 -9.74 7.92
C GLU A 29 -13.53 -9.22 8.99
N SER A 30 -12.61 -10.07 9.45
CA SER A 30 -11.57 -9.75 10.43
C SER A 30 -10.20 -9.43 9.80
N ILE A 31 -10.13 -9.38 8.46
CA ILE A 31 -8.88 -9.18 7.71
C ILE A 31 -8.89 -7.79 7.06
N GLU A 32 -7.80 -7.07 7.28
CA GLU A 32 -7.56 -5.75 6.72
C GLU A 32 -6.74 -5.87 5.45
N THR A 33 -7.30 -5.43 4.32
CA THR A 33 -6.70 -5.61 2.99
C THR A 33 -6.43 -4.30 2.27
N MET A 34 -5.31 -4.27 1.54
CA MET A 34 -4.90 -3.18 0.66
C MET A 34 -4.56 -3.76 -0.71
N THR A 35 -5.22 -3.32 -1.77
CA THR A 35 -4.86 -3.71 -3.14
C THR A 35 -4.03 -2.62 -3.80
N LEU A 36 -2.82 -2.96 -4.24
CA LEU A 36 -1.94 -2.09 -5.03
C LEU A 36 -2.13 -2.31 -6.53
N ASN A 37 -2.50 -1.25 -7.24
CA ASN A 37 -2.59 -1.23 -8.70
C ASN A 37 -1.55 -0.28 -9.28
N ARG A 38 -0.51 -0.84 -9.92
CA ARG A 38 0.58 -0.07 -10.57
C ARG A 38 0.51 -0.05 -12.11
N GLY A 39 -0.55 -0.66 -12.66
CA GLY A 39 -0.67 -0.96 -14.08
C GLY A 39 0.19 -2.15 -14.52
N LYS A 40 0.54 -2.18 -15.79
CA LYS A 40 1.32 -3.25 -16.43
C LYS A 40 2.61 -2.70 -17.01
N GLU A 41 3.57 -3.59 -17.24
CA GLU A 41 4.82 -3.33 -17.96
C GLU A 41 5.09 -4.48 -18.94
N VAL A 42 5.83 -4.18 -20.00
CA VAL A 42 6.31 -5.23 -20.91
C VAL A 42 7.58 -5.81 -20.33
N ARG A 43 7.59 -7.12 -20.07
CA ARG A 43 8.74 -7.89 -19.60
C ARG A 43 8.84 -9.13 -20.48
N ASP A 44 10.01 -9.34 -21.09
CA ASP A 44 10.26 -10.47 -22.01
C ASP A 44 9.20 -10.61 -23.13
N GLY A 45 8.75 -9.47 -23.68
CA GLY A 45 7.72 -9.42 -24.73
C GLY A 45 6.28 -9.62 -24.24
N GLN A 46 6.05 -9.84 -22.94
CA GLN A 46 4.73 -10.07 -22.36
C GLN A 46 4.26 -8.88 -21.54
N LEU A 47 2.97 -8.54 -21.63
CA LEU A 47 2.35 -7.48 -20.83
C LEU A 47 1.92 -8.00 -19.46
N LEU A 48 2.75 -7.79 -18.43
CA LEU A 48 2.58 -8.31 -17.08
C LEU A 48 2.27 -7.19 -16.07
N PRO A 49 1.56 -7.46 -14.97
CA PRO A 49 1.47 -6.52 -13.85
C PRO A 49 2.86 -6.12 -13.37
N LYS A 50 3.06 -4.84 -13.04
CA LYS A 50 4.34 -4.41 -12.45
C LYS A 50 4.59 -5.14 -11.13
N SER A 51 5.86 -5.40 -10.82
CA SER A 51 6.28 -6.09 -9.60
C SER A 51 5.62 -5.51 -8.34
N GLY A 52 5.24 -6.38 -7.40
CA GLY A 52 4.56 -6.01 -6.15
C GLY A 52 3.10 -5.57 -6.32
N SER A 53 2.53 -5.57 -7.53
CA SER A 53 1.08 -5.31 -7.68
C SER A 53 0.26 -6.44 -7.05
N GLY A 54 -0.95 -6.11 -6.60
CA GLY A 54 -1.91 -7.07 -6.07
C GLY A 54 -2.26 -6.86 -4.59
N PRO A 55 -2.81 -7.90 -3.95
CA PRO A 55 -3.37 -7.81 -2.61
C PRO A 55 -2.30 -7.92 -1.52
N TYR A 56 -2.47 -7.09 -0.48
CA TYR A 56 -1.72 -7.11 0.74
C TYR A 56 -2.67 -7.23 1.92
N GLU A 57 -2.31 -8.02 2.92
CA GLU A 57 -2.84 -7.86 4.28
C GLU A 57 -2.03 -6.76 4.97
N TYR A 58 -2.71 -5.90 5.74
CA TYR A 58 -2.04 -4.85 6.50
C TYR A 58 -2.42 -4.86 7.98
N LYS A 59 -1.49 -4.39 8.82
CA LYS A 59 -1.71 -4.16 10.25
C LYS A 59 -1.19 -2.77 10.60
N LEU A 60 -1.98 -2.01 11.34
CA LEU A 60 -1.61 -0.67 11.78
C LEU A 60 -1.07 -0.69 13.21
N ALA A 61 -0.02 0.08 13.43
CA ALA A 61 0.51 0.41 14.73
C ALA A 61 0.93 1.88 14.74
N THR A 62 1.24 2.43 15.92
CA THR A 62 1.69 3.82 16.03
C THR A 62 2.92 4.08 15.15
N GLY A 63 2.76 4.94 14.14
CA GLY A 63 3.84 5.34 13.22
C GLY A 63 4.23 4.28 12.18
N LYS A 64 3.52 3.15 12.09
CA LYS A 64 3.94 1.99 11.30
C LYS A 64 2.77 1.27 10.65
N ILE A 65 3.01 0.75 9.45
CA ILE A 65 2.14 -0.22 8.79
C ILE A 65 2.96 -1.48 8.47
N SER A 66 2.46 -2.63 8.88
CA SER A 66 3.04 -3.92 8.53
C SER A 66 2.29 -4.46 7.32
N LEU A 67 2.99 -4.84 6.26
CA LEU A 67 2.41 -5.35 5.02
C LEU A 67 2.87 -6.78 4.72
N TYR A 68 1.92 -7.65 4.44
CA TYR A 68 2.15 -8.99 3.92
C TYR A 68 1.58 -9.07 2.50
N TRP A 69 2.45 -9.32 1.50
CA TRP A 69 1.99 -9.53 0.13
C TRP A 69 1.38 -10.93 0.01
N MET A 70 0.06 -11.01 -0.19
CA MET A 70 -0.69 -12.27 -0.07
C MET A 70 -0.37 -13.30 -1.17
N LEU A 71 0.39 -12.90 -2.20
CA LEU A 71 0.89 -13.79 -3.25
C LEU A 71 2.29 -14.36 -2.93
N SER A 72 2.88 -14.00 -1.79
CA SER A 72 4.16 -14.55 -1.34
C SER A 72 3.95 -15.87 -0.60
N SER A 73 4.83 -16.84 -0.87
CA SER A 73 4.89 -18.11 -0.14
C SER A 73 5.55 -18.00 1.24
N SER A 74 6.21 -16.88 1.55
CA SER A 74 6.94 -16.70 2.82
C SER A 74 6.05 -16.38 4.03
N TYR A 75 4.79 -15.99 3.81
CA TYR A 75 3.85 -15.54 4.84
C TYR A 75 4.48 -14.57 5.87
N SER A 76 5.18 -13.54 5.38
CA SER A 76 5.91 -12.60 6.24
C SER A 76 5.42 -11.17 6.10
N PHE A 77 5.19 -10.53 7.24
CA PHE A 77 4.92 -9.10 7.33
C PHE A 77 6.23 -8.33 7.31
N ASN A 78 6.26 -7.25 6.54
CA ASN A 78 7.36 -6.28 6.52
C ASN A 78 6.85 -4.93 7.03
N ASP A 79 7.66 -4.29 7.85
CA ASP A 79 7.32 -3.05 8.52
C ASP A 79 7.76 -1.82 7.73
N TYR A 80 6.85 -0.84 7.62
CA TYR A 80 7.10 0.42 6.93
C TYR A 80 6.66 1.60 7.81
N ASN A 81 7.45 2.68 7.78
CA ASN A 81 7.05 3.95 8.36
C ASN A 81 5.73 4.39 7.73
N PHE A 82 4.79 4.82 8.57
CA PHE A 82 3.45 5.21 8.13
C PHE A 82 2.94 6.40 8.93
N LYS A 83 2.46 7.42 8.23
CA LYS A 83 1.84 8.59 8.84
C LYS A 83 0.72 9.11 7.97
N ARG A 84 -0.50 9.16 8.52
CA ARG A 84 -1.64 9.84 7.91
C ARG A 84 -1.78 11.26 8.45
N THR A 85 -2.25 12.17 7.61
CA THR A 85 -2.63 13.54 7.97
C THR A 85 -3.81 13.94 7.08
N GLY A 86 -5.03 13.86 7.62
CA GLY A 86 -6.27 14.09 6.86
C GLY A 86 -6.42 13.11 5.69
N ASP A 87 -6.65 13.65 4.49
CA ASP A 87 -6.82 12.89 3.25
C ASP A 87 -5.49 12.56 2.55
N THR A 88 -4.37 12.60 3.28
CA THR A 88 -3.06 12.23 2.75
C THR A 88 -2.35 11.31 3.73
N PHE A 89 -1.56 10.37 3.22
CA PHE A 89 -0.60 9.64 4.04
C PHE A 89 0.74 9.49 3.33
N VAL A 90 1.75 9.26 4.14
CA VAL A 90 3.11 8.93 3.73
C VAL A 90 3.43 7.50 4.21
N ILE A 91 3.96 6.68 3.32
CA ILE A 91 4.37 5.30 3.58
C ILE A 91 5.78 5.06 3.04
N GLY A 92 6.57 4.21 3.69
CA GLY A 92 7.81 3.70 3.10
C GLY A 92 7.55 3.03 1.74
N ASN A 93 8.48 3.16 0.79
CA ASN A 93 8.33 2.59 -0.55
C ASN A 93 8.43 1.05 -0.51
N PHE A 94 7.27 0.41 -0.39
CA PHE A 94 7.15 -1.03 -0.13
C PHE A 94 7.20 -1.91 -1.38
N TYR A 95 7.31 -1.33 -2.59
CA TYR A 95 7.26 -2.08 -3.85
C TYR A 95 8.36 -1.74 -4.85
N ASN A 96 9.22 -0.74 -4.60
CA ASN A 96 10.23 -0.29 -5.58
C ASN A 96 11.64 -0.02 -5.02
N SER A 97 11.93 -0.15 -3.71
CA SER A 97 13.32 0.02 -3.24
C SER A 97 13.61 -0.47 -1.81
N PRO A 98 14.88 -0.84 -1.54
CA PRO A 98 15.39 -1.04 -0.19
C PRO A 98 15.74 0.33 0.42
N SER A 99 15.01 0.66 1.50
CA SER A 99 15.24 1.74 2.48
C SER A 99 15.32 3.22 2.00
N GLY A 100 14.60 4.09 2.72
CA GLY A 100 14.77 5.54 2.70
C GLY A 100 13.82 6.35 1.81
N THR A 101 13.25 5.77 0.75
CA THR A 101 12.25 6.48 -0.08
C THR A 101 10.84 6.31 0.49
N THR A 102 10.06 7.39 0.48
CA THR A 102 8.65 7.39 0.88
C THR A 102 7.76 7.71 -0.31
N LEU A 103 6.53 7.20 -0.24
CA LEU A 103 5.46 7.44 -1.19
C LEU A 103 4.38 8.25 -0.49
N THR A 104 3.81 9.21 -1.20
CA THR A 104 2.69 10.01 -0.69
C THR A 104 1.44 9.65 -1.46
N PHE A 105 0.36 9.37 -0.75
CA PHE A 105 -0.93 9.03 -1.34
C PHE A 105 -2.00 10.00 -0.85
N LYS A 106 -2.90 10.40 -1.75
CA LYS A 106 -4.06 11.24 -1.45
C LYS A 106 -5.35 10.46 -1.66
N LYS A 107 -6.31 10.60 -0.73
CA LYS A 107 -7.64 10.01 -0.85
C LYS A 107 -8.39 10.64 -2.01
N ILE A 108 -9.08 9.81 -2.78
CA ILE A 108 -9.92 10.25 -3.91
C ILE A 108 -11.34 9.72 -3.83
N GLN A 109 -11.60 8.67 -3.04
CA GLN A 109 -12.91 8.10 -2.75
C GLN A 109 -12.89 7.47 -1.36
#